data_AF-A0A7Y9I169-F1
#
_entry.id   AF-A0A7Y9I169-F1
#
_cell.length_a   1.000
_cell.length_b   1.000
_cell.length_c   1.000
_cell.angle_alpha   90.00
_cell.angle_beta   90.00
_cell.angle_gamma   90.00
#
_symmetry.space_group_name_H-M   'P 1'
#
loop_
_entity.id
_entity.type
_entity.pdbx_description
1 polymer ?
#
loop_
_entity_poly.entity_id
_entity_poly.type
_entity_poly.pdbx_seq_one_letter_code
_entity_poly.pdbx_strand_id
1 'polypeptide(L)' 'MKKNIYFAIVLLFITISSSYAQDVLTNKSIIALSKAGLPSSIIVNKMKTTACSFDLSTNALIDLKNNNVQMMYLMQ' A
#
# COMPACT_ATOMS: atom_id res chain seq x y z
N MET A 1 -18.21 -20.00 40.80
CA MET A 1 -18.54 -18.90 39.87
C MET A 1 -17.40 -17.90 39.64
N LYS A 2 -16.51 -17.62 40.62
CA LYS A 2 -15.40 -16.65 40.46
C LYS A 2 -14.28 -17.11 39.50
N LYS A 3 -14.00 -18.42 39.44
CA LYS A 3 -12.98 -19.04 38.55
C LYS A 3 -13.26 -18.82 37.04
N ASN A 4 -14.53 -18.78 36.65
CA ASN A 4 -14.95 -18.54 35.26
C ASN A 4 -14.79 -17.07 34.86
N ILE A 5 -14.76 -16.15 35.84
CA ILE A 5 -14.57 -14.71 35.62
C ILE A 5 -13.10 -14.39 35.33
N TYR A 6 -12.16 -15.06 36.01
CA TYR A 6 -10.73 -14.94 35.69
C TYR A 6 -10.39 -15.49 34.31
N PHE A 7 -11.06 -16.58 33.90
CA PHE A 7 -10.90 -17.14 32.56
C PHE A 7 -11.41 -16.18 31.46
N ALA A 8 -12.52 -15.49 31.71
CA ALA A 8 -13.04 -14.46 30.80
C ALA A 8 -12.15 -13.22 30.71
N ILE A 9 -11.51 -12.81 31.81
CA ILE A 9 -10.58 -11.66 31.85
C ILE A 9 -9.29 -11.95 31.08
N VAL A 10 -8.76 -13.18 31.16
CA VAL A 10 -7.56 -13.58 30.41
C VAL A 10 -7.83 -13.68 28.90
N LEU A 11 -9.04 -14.07 28.50
CA LEU A 11 -9.40 -14.20 27.08
C LEU A 11 -9.59 -12.84 26.37
N LEU A 12 -9.85 -11.77 27.12
CA LEU A 12 -10.07 -10.42 26.57
C LEU A 12 -8.77 -9.68 26.21
N PHE A 13 -7.60 -10.14 26.68
CA PHE A 13 -6.30 -9.51 26.43
C PHE A 13 -5.62 -9.96 25.13
N ILE A 14 -6.12 -10.96 24.41
CA ILE A 14 -5.48 -11.52 23.20
C ILE A 14 -6.00 -10.89 21.90
N THR A 15 -7.11 -10.19 21.93
CA THR A 15 -7.63 -9.49 20.76
C THR A 15 -7.14 -8.06 20.79
N ILE A 16 -6.20 -7.68 19.92
CA ILE A 16 -6.03 -6.38 19.20
C ILE A 16 -4.55 -6.27 18.81
N SER A 17 -4.09 -7.16 17.92
CA SER A 17 -2.84 -6.97 17.17
C SER A 17 -3.09 -7.22 15.69
N SER A 18 -4.08 -6.54 15.12
CA SER A 18 -4.25 -6.43 13.68
C SER A 18 -3.17 -5.48 13.16
N SER A 19 -1.98 -6.02 12.90
CA SER A 19 -0.93 -5.32 12.16
C SER A 19 -1.40 -5.17 10.71
N TYR A 20 -2.03 -4.02 10.40
CA TYR A 20 -2.27 -3.62 9.03
C TYR A 20 -0.93 -3.18 8.46
N ALA A 21 -0.18 -4.12 7.85
CA ALA A 21 0.90 -3.76 6.95
C ALA A 21 0.25 -2.99 5.79
N GLN A 22 0.18 -1.66 5.89
CA GLN A 22 -0.27 -0.84 4.79
C GLN A 22 0.74 -1.00 3.66
N ASP A 23 0.31 -1.59 2.55
CA ASP A 23 1.12 -1.74 1.35
C ASP A 23 1.56 -0.34 0.87
N VAL A 24 2.79 0.06 1.16
CA VAL A 24 3.31 1.33 0.66
C VAL A 24 3.58 1.18 -0.84
N LEU A 25 2.89 1.97 -1.67
CA LEU A 25 3.12 1.99 -3.10
C LEU A 25 4.46 2.64 -3.42
N THR A 26 5.30 1.94 -4.17
CA THR A 26 6.58 2.43 -4.66
C THR A 26 6.58 2.50 -6.19
N ASN A 27 7.59 3.14 -6.78
CA ASN A 27 7.78 3.15 -8.24
C ASN A 27 7.75 1.74 -8.85
N LYS A 28 8.37 0.76 -8.17
CA LYS A 28 8.36 -0.65 -8.59
C LYS A 28 6.96 -1.24 -8.58
N SER A 29 6.16 -0.92 -7.55
CA SER A 29 4.77 -1.36 -7.45
C SER A 29 3.92 -0.79 -8.61
N ILE A 30 4.10 0.48 -8.96
CA ILE A 30 3.39 1.12 -10.08
C ILE A 30 3.77 0.48 -11.42
N ILE A 31 5.06 0.23 -11.64
CA ILE A 31 5.55 -0.48 -12.84
C ILE A 31 4.93 -1.88 -12.92
N ALA A 32 4.89 -2.62 -11.81
CA ALA A 32 4.29 -3.95 -11.77
C ALA A 32 2.79 -3.94 -12.10
N LEU A 33 2.03 -2.99 -11.53
CA LEU A 33 0.61 -2.83 -11.81
C LEU A 33 0.35 -2.43 -13.27
N SER A 34 1.19 -1.54 -13.80
CA SER A 34 1.12 -1.13 -15.21
C SER A 34 1.44 -2.29 -16.15
N LYS A 35 2.45 -3.10 -15.84
CA LYS A 35 2.81 -4.31 -16.61
C LYS A 35 1.75 -5.40 -16.53
N ALA A 36 1.03 -5.47 -15.41
CA ALA A 36 -0.12 -6.36 -15.25
C ALA A 36 -1.36 -5.91 -16.06
N GLY A 37 -1.28 -4.78 -16.77
CA GLY A 37 -2.34 -4.28 -17.63
C GLY A 37 -3.47 -3.58 -16.88
N LEU A 38 -3.26 -3.16 -15.63
CA LEU A 38 -4.27 -2.41 -14.90
C LEU A 38 -4.48 -1.03 -15.54
N PRO A 39 -5.74 -0.56 -15.64
CA PRO A 39 -6.01 0.78 -16.15
C PRO A 39 -5.38 1.84 -15.23
N SER A 40 -4.85 2.90 -15.84
CA SER A 40 -4.21 4.00 -15.09
C SER A 40 -5.13 4.63 -14.05
N SER A 41 -6.44 4.69 -14.29
CA SER A 41 -7.43 5.19 -13.32
C SER A 41 -7.47 4.38 -12.02
N ILE A 42 -7.32 3.06 -12.10
CA ILE A 42 -7.31 2.16 -10.94
C ILE A 42 -6.00 2.33 -10.17
N ILE A 43 -4.88 2.43 -10.89
CA ILE A 43 -3.57 2.69 -10.29
C ILE A 43 -3.59 4.04 -9.55
N VAL A 44 -4.14 5.09 -10.17
CA VAL A 44 -4.32 6.42 -9.56
C VAL A 44 -5.22 6.37 -8.34
N ASN A 45 -6.35 5.66 -8.42
CA ASN A 45 -7.23 5.50 -7.27
C ASN A 45 -6.49 4.83 -6.10
N LYS A 46 -5.70 3.78 -6.39
CA LYS A 46 -4.88 3.10 -5.36
C LYS A 46 -3.84 4.03 -4.76
N MET A 47 -3.19 4.87 -5.57
CA MET A 47 -2.23 5.88 -5.08
C MET A 47 -2.89 6.92 -4.17
N LYS A 48 -4.15 7.30 -4.43
CA LYS A 48 -4.90 8.24 -3.58
C LYS A 48 -5.35 7.62 -2.26
N THR A 49 -5.66 6.32 -2.25
CA THR A 49 -6.19 5.60 -1.09
C THR A 49 -5.13 4.91 -0.24
N THR A 50 -3.86 4.93 -0.64
CA THR A 50 -2.79 4.14 -0.03
C THR A 50 -1.53 4.98 0.12
N ALA A 51 -0.79 4.77 1.21
CA ALA A 51 0.48 5.43 1.44
C ALA A 51 1.44 5.21 0.25
N CYS A 52 2.05 6.28 -0.24
CA CYS A 52 2.97 6.25 -1.38
C CYS A 52 4.37 6.71 -0.94
N SER A 53 5.39 5.97 -1.38
CA SER A 53 6.81 6.30 -1.20
C SER A 53 7.49 6.24 -2.55
N PHE A 54 7.37 7.34 -3.31
CA PHE A 54 7.99 7.46 -4.62
C PHE A 54 9.40 8.03 -4.50
N ASP A 55 10.34 7.39 -5.20
CA ASP A 55 11.67 7.94 -5.43
C ASP A 55 11.57 8.90 -6.63
N LEU A 56 11.85 10.18 -6.37
CA LEU A 56 11.78 11.26 -7.36
C LEU A 56 13.17 11.64 -7.90
N SER A 57 14.20 10.83 -7.64
CA SER A 57 15.51 11.01 -8.24
C SER A 57 15.45 10.86 -9.76
N THR A 58 16.36 11.51 -10.47
CA THR A 58 16.41 11.49 -11.94
C THR A 58 16.40 10.08 -12.50
N ASN A 59 17.18 9.17 -11.89
CA ASN A 59 17.25 7.77 -12.33
C ASN A 59 15.90 7.05 -12.17
N ALA A 60 15.23 7.25 -11.03
CA ALA A 60 13.93 6.65 -10.77
C ALA A 60 12.85 7.15 -11.75
N LEU A 61 12.90 8.43 -12.13
CA LEU A 61 12.00 9.01 -13.12
C LEU A 61 12.29 8.50 -14.55
N ILE A 62 13.57 8.30 -14.90
CA ILE A 62 13.96 7.67 -16.17
C ILE A 62 13.44 6.23 -16.23
N ASP A 63 13.57 5.47 -15.14
CA ASP A 63 13.11 4.08 -15.07
C ASP A 63 11.58 3.99 -15.23
N LEU A 64 10.82 4.89 -14.60
CA LEU A 64 9.37 4.96 -14.77
C LEU A 64 8.98 5.23 -16.23
N LYS A 65 9.65 6.20 -16.86
CA LYS A 65 9.43 6.54 -18.28
C LYS A 65 9.74 5.35 -19.19
N ASN A 66 10.86 4.67 -18.97
CA ASN A 66 11.27 3.49 -19.75
C ASN A 66 10.26 2.33 -19.63
N ASN A 67 9.53 2.26 -18.51
CA ASN A 67 8.47 1.28 -18.30
C ASN A 67 7.09 1.75 -18.79
N ASN A 68 7.02 2.79 -19.62
CA ASN A 68 5.78 3.38 -20.15
C ASN A 68 4.79 3.88 -19.07
N VAL A 69 5.27 4.14 -17.86
CA VAL A 69 4.46 4.75 -16.80
C VAL A 69 4.50 6.26 -16.98
N GLN A 70 3.40 6.85 -17.46
CA GLN A 70 3.31 8.30 -17.63
C GLN A 70 3.09 8.99 -16.28
N MET A 71 4.09 9.73 -15.81
CA MET A 71 4.06 10.52 -14.55
C MET A 71 3.00 11.63 -14.50
N MET A 72 2.37 11.97 -15.63
CA MET A 72 1.44 13.10 -15.72
C MET A 72 0.25 13.01 -14.75
N TYR A 73 -0.03 11.82 -14.21
CA TYR A 73 -1.11 11.58 -13.25
C TYR A 73 -0.69 11.63 -11.77
N LEU A 74 0.58 11.85 -11.43
CA LEU A 74 1.05 11.86 -10.03
C LEU A 74 0.98 13.22 -9.34
N MET A 75 0.64 14.29 -10.06
CA MET A 75 0.63 15.67 -9.53
C MET A 75 -0.76 16.33 -9.56
N GLN A 76 -1.85 15.55 -9.43
CA GLN A 76 -3.21 16.09 -9.25
C GLN A 76 -3.76 15.78 -7.87
#